data_AF-A0A242A2B3-F1
#
_entry.id   AF-A0A242A2B3-F1
#
_cell.length_a   1.000
_cell.length_b   1.000
_cell.length_c   1.000
_cell.angle_alpha   90.00
_cell.angle_beta   90.00
_cell.angle_gamma   90.00
#
_symmetry.space_group_name_H-M   'P 1'
#
loop_
_entity.id
_entity.type
_entity.pdbx_description
1 polymer ?
#
loop_
_entity_poly.entity_id
_entity_poly.type
_entity_poly.pdbx_seq_one_letter_code
_entity_poly.pdbx_strand_id
1 'polypeptide(L)'
;MKSEVLKDEQAQLVVDGLLLGYKEYLEIRQEMKNKMQVSGGFAFTKGNFIDDGVARSTSAFTEYKLEKAGESWEYLEFSFGKKNPSLFIIKNDYRLQQTFSKNQQKKTSEYLTNYAKINTPIIQAVRQGQKKVPNVSIQLELPLDEPVISHQELARYERFYIVVYKTNAAKIIESVLLVLPDAETKELHVIQNLTSFLQTTSIMIEDEEYSAVVGENEEIIQSEEYEITLPKEGKEVSN
;
A
#
# COMPACT_ATOMS: atom_id res chain seq x y z
N MET A 1 -8.27 22.57 16.37
CA MET A 1 -8.52 21.16 16.72
C MET A 1 -8.25 20.33 15.49
N LYS A 2 -7.13 19.59 15.44
CA LYS A 2 -6.91 18.57 14.41
C LYS A 2 -7.97 17.50 14.65
N SER A 3 -8.85 17.24 13.70
CA SER A 3 -9.75 16.09 13.82
C SER A 3 -8.92 14.84 13.56
N GLU A 4 -8.59 14.11 14.61
CA GLU A 4 -7.98 12.78 14.50
C GLU A 4 -8.98 11.84 13.83
N VAL A 5 -8.54 11.14 12.78
CA VAL A 5 -9.37 10.21 12.02
C VAL A 5 -9.44 8.87 12.76
N LEU A 6 -8.29 8.42 13.24
CA LEU A 6 -8.15 7.27 14.12
C LEU A 6 -7.90 7.79 15.53
N LYS A 7 -8.63 7.25 16.51
CA LYS A 7 -8.30 7.49 17.93
C LYS A 7 -6.96 6.84 18.26
N ASP A 8 -6.29 7.31 19.31
CA ASP A 8 -4.98 6.79 19.73
C ASP A 8 -4.94 5.26 19.87
N GLU A 9 -5.97 4.65 20.50
CA GLU A 9 -6.07 3.18 20.61
C GLU A 9 -6.16 2.50 19.23
N GLN A 10 -6.91 3.08 18.30
CA GLN A 10 -7.07 2.54 16.94
C GLN A 10 -5.78 2.73 16.13
N ALA A 11 -5.13 3.88 16.28
CA ALA A 11 -3.85 4.19 15.68
C ALA A 11 -2.76 3.22 16.14
N GLN A 12 -2.72 2.93 17.45
CA GLN A 12 -1.81 1.93 18.02
C GLN A 12 -2.06 0.55 17.40
N LEU A 13 -3.31 0.09 17.32
CA LEU A 13 -3.63 -1.21 16.73
C LEU A 13 -3.24 -1.33 15.25
N VAL A 14 -3.35 -0.24 14.47
CA VAL A 14 -2.88 -0.21 13.08
C VAL A 14 -1.36 -0.36 13.02
N VAL A 15 -0.63 0.38 13.87
CA VAL A 15 0.83 0.34 13.90
C VAL A 15 1.34 -1.01 14.41
N ASP A 16 0.72 -1.57 15.45
CA ASP A 16 1.04 -2.89 15.98
C ASP A 16 0.83 -3.97 14.92
N GLY A 17 -0.31 -3.96 14.24
CA GLY A 17 -0.58 -4.93 13.18
C GLY A 17 0.40 -4.83 12.02
N LEU A 18 0.81 -3.61 11.67
CA LEU A 18 1.79 -3.37 10.61
C LEU A 18 3.16 -3.92 10.99
N LEU A 19 3.60 -3.71 12.24
CA LEU A 19 4.86 -4.25 12.74
C LEU A 19 4.82 -5.77 12.91
N LEU A 20 3.70 -6.33 13.37
CA LEU A 20 3.50 -7.77 13.49
C LEU A 20 3.63 -8.45 12.13
N GLY A 21 2.89 -7.96 11.14
CA GLY A 21 2.97 -8.48 9.77
C GLY A 21 4.37 -8.31 9.19
N TYR A 22 5.02 -7.17 9.43
CA TYR A 22 6.38 -6.98 8.95
C TYR A 22 7.40 -7.93 9.59
N LYS A 23 7.25 -8.21 10.89
CA LYS A 23 8.08 -9.18 11.61
C LYS A 23 7.93 -10.59 11.03
N GLU A 24 6.70 -11.07 10.88
CA GLU A 24 6.42 -12.39 10.29
C GLU A 24 6.95 -12.50 8.85
N TYR A 25 6.91 -11.41 8.08
CA TYR A 25 7.54 -11.34 6.77
C TYR A 25 9.07 -11.51 6.83
N LEU A 26 9.75 -10.89 7.80
CA LEU A 26 11.21 -11.03 7.96
C LEU A 26 11.58 -12.48 8.29
N GLU A 27 10.81 -13.11 9.18
CA GLU A 27 10.98 -14.52 9.55
C GLU A 27 10.85 -15.45 8.34
N ILE A 28 9.76 -15.34 7.56
CA ILE A 28 9.57 -16.19 6.38
C ILE A 28 10.60 -15.90 5.29
N ARG A 29 11.00 -14.63 5.13
CA ARG A 29 12.01 -14.23 4.15
C ARG A 29 13.34 -14.92 4.47
N GLN A 30 13.73 -14.90 5.74
CA GLN A 30 14.93 -15.56 6.22
C GLN A 30 14.86 -17.08 6.04
N GLU A 31 13.74 -17.70 6.40
CA GLU A 31 13.54 -19.15 6.21
C GLU A 31 13.72 -19.55 4.74
N MET A 32 13.04 -18.85 3.82
CA MET A 32 13.05 -19.19 2.40
C MET A 32 14.39 -18.92 1.74
N LYS A 33 15.14 -17.91 2.22
CA LYS A 33 16.51 -17.63 1.78
C LYS A 33 17.46 -18.76 2.16
N ASN A 34 17.27 -19.38 3.33
CA ASN A 34 18.07 -20.53 3.77
C ASN A 34 17.67 -21.84 3.07
N LYS A 35 16.39 -21.98 2.71
CA LYS A 35 15.83 -23.21 2.13
C LYS A 35 15.98 -23.31 0.61
N MET A 36 15.94 -22.19 -0.10
CA MET A 36 15.86 -22.16 -1.57
C MET A 36 17.04 -21.41 -2.19
N GLN A 37 17.56 -21.96 -3.29
CA GLN A 37 18.59 -21.30 -4.10
C GLN A 37 18.05 -20.05 -4.82
N VAL A 38 16.76 -20.04 -5.14
CA VAL A 38 16.06 -18.91 -5.76
C VAL A 38 14.84 -18.57 -4.91
N SER A 39 14.92 -17.51 -4.13
CA SER A 39 13.85 -17.07 -3.22
C SER A 39 13.43 -15.61 -3.44
N GLY A 40 13.97 -14.91 -4.45
CA GLY A 40 13.69 -13.48 -4.69
C GLY A 40 12.20 -13.17 -4.89
N GLY A 41 11.41 -14.14 -5.35
CA GLY A 41 9.95 -14.04 -5.44
C GLY A 41 9.26 -13.75 -4.10
N PHE A 42 9.85 -14.15 -2.96
CA PHE A 42 9.29 -13.85 -1.64
C PHE A 42 9.43 -12.39 -1.24
N ALA A 43 10.28 -11.60 -1.90
CA ALA A 43 10.30 -10.15 -1.64
C ALA A 43 8.89 -9.57 -1.84
N PHE A 44 8.22 -10.00 -2.91
CA PHE A 44 6.88 -9.57 -3.36
C PHE A 44 5.74 -9.90 -2.39
N THR A 45 5.93 -10.76 -1.38
CA THR A 45 4.86 -11.13 -0.44
C THR A 45 4.75 -10.20 0.76
N LYS A 46 5.67 -9.25 0.94
CA LYS A 46 5.71 -8.31 2.08
C LYS A 46 4.38 -7.59 2.32
N GLY A 47 3.73 -7.14 1.26
CA GLY A 47 2.43 -6.46 1.35
C GLY A 47 1.37 -7.35 1.98
N ASN A 48 1.36 -8.64 1.63
CA ASN A 48 0.37 -9.61 2.09
C ASN A 48 0.49 -9.85 3.60
N PHE A 49 1.72 -9.96 4.11
CA PHE A 49 1.95 -10.13 5.55
C PHE A 49 1.54 -8.89 6.35
N ILE A 50 1.83 -7.69 5.82
CA ILE A 50 1.43 -6.43 6.46
C ILE A 50 -0.09 -6.28 6.48
N ASP A 51 -0.76 -6.57 5.36
CA ASP A 51 -2.22 -6.54 5.28
C ASP A 51 -2.85 -7.53 6.27
N ASP A 52 -2.33 -8.76 6.36
CA ASP A 52 -2.81 -9.76 7.32
C ASP A 52 -2.59 -9.34 8.79
N GLY A 53 -1.40 -8.86 9.13
CA GLY A 53 -1.08 -8.40 10.48
C GLY A 53 -1.98 -7.26 10.95
N VAL A 54 -2.30 -6.34 10.03
CA VAL A 54 -3.24 -5.24 10.30
C VAL A 54 -4.66 -5.78 10.45
N ALA A 55 -5.12 -6.65 9.56
CA ALA A 55 -6.45 -7.25 9.65
C ALA A 55 -6.70 -7.96 11.00
N ARG A 56 -5.72 -8.72 11.49
CA ARG A 56 -5.82 -9.36 12.81
C ARG A 56 -5.92 -8.34 13.94
N SER A 57 -5.07 -7.31 13.91
CA SER A 57 -4.93 -6.34 15.00
C SER A 57 -6.08 -5.33 15.05
N THR A 58 -6.69 -4.98 13.91
CA THR A 58 -7.74 -3.96 13.84
C THR A 58 -9.16 -4.53 13.79
N SER A 59 -9.30 -5.87 13.85
CA SER A 59 -10.59 -6.60 13.81
C SER A 59 -11.66 -6.07 14.79
N ALA A 60 -11.26 -5.43 15.89
CA ALA A 60 -12.16 -4.80 16.85
C ALA A 60 -12.97 -3.61 16.28
N PHE A 61 -12.48 -2.94 15.23
CA PHE A 61 -13.11 -1.74 14.69
C PHE A 61 -13.11 -1.62 13.16
N THR A 62 -12.47 -2.56 12.45
CA THR A 62 -12.44 -2.61 10.98
C THR A 62 -13.05 -3.89 10.46
N GLU A 63 -13.70 -3.81 9.31
CA GLU A 63 -14.02 -4.97 8.45
C GLU A 63 -13.13 -4.90 7.21
N TYR A 64 -12.59 -6.02 6.75
CA TYR A 64 -11.75 -6.06 5.55
C TYR A 64 -12.40 -6.82 4.39
N LYS A 65 -12.05 -6.43 3.16
CA LYS A 65 -12.42 -7.11 1.92
C LYS A 65 -11.14 -7.44 1.15
N LEU A 66 -11.06 -8.65 0.61
CA LEU A 66 -9.99 -9.03 -0.31
C LEU A 66 -10.31 -8.46 -1.69
N GLU A 67 -9.37 -7.71 -2.25
CA GLU A 67 -9.49 -7.08 -3.56
C GLU A 67 -8.27 -7.36 -4.43
N LYS A 68 -8.43 -7.12 -5.74
CA LYS A 68 -7.38 -7.37 -6.72
C LYS A 68 -6.95 -6.09 -7.42
N ALA A 69 -5.64 -5.90 -7.50
CA ALA A 69 -4.99 -4.87 -8.30
C ALA A 69 -4.31 -5.58 -9.49
N GLY A 70 -4.93 -5.50 -10.67
CA GLY A 70 -4.49 -6.25 -11.85
C GLY A 70 -4.77 -7.74 -11.78
N GLU A 71 -4.07 -8.50 -12.62
CA GLU A 71 -4.32 -9.95 -12.83
C GLU A 71 -3.84 -10.83 -11.68
N SER A 72 -2.89 -10.38 -10.86
CA SER A 72 -2.21 -11.27 -9.90
C SER A 72 -1.90 -10.64 -8.55
N TRP A 73 -2.21 -9.36 -8.33
CA TRP A 73 -1.93 -8.72 -7.05
C TRP A 73 -3.19 -8.66 -6.20
N GLU A 74 -3.12 -9.21 -4.99
CA GLU A 74 -4.19 -9.13 -4.00
C GLU A 74 -3.81 -8.12 -2.91
N TYR A 75 -4.81 -7.44 -2.36
CA TYR A 75 -4.65 -6.54 -1.23
C TYR A 75 -5.91 -6.52 -0.36
N LEU A 76 -5.77 -6.08 0.88
CA LEU A 76 -6.90 -5.88 1.77
C LEU A 76 -7.36 -4.42 1.78
N GLU A 77 -8.68 -4.26 1.66
CA GLU A 77 -9.36 -3.00 1.87
C GLU A 77 -10.03 -2.98 3.23
N PHE A 78 -9.75 -1.96 4.03
CA PHE A 78 -10.26 -1.85 5.39
C PHE A 78 -11.34 -0.78 5.47
N SER A 79 -12.52 -1.17 5.92
CA SER A 79 -13.63 -0.27 6.17
C SER A 79 -13.86 -0.06 7.65
N PHE A 80 -14.14 1.18 8.05
CA PHE A 80 -14.36 1.56 9.44
C PHE A 80 -15.35 2.72 9.56
N GLY A 81 -15.91 2.91 10.76
CA GLY A 81 -16.85 4.01 11.05
C GLY A 81 -18.28 3.73 10.60
N LYS A 82 -19.10 3.15 11.49
CA LYS A 82 -20.48 2.71 11.17
C LYS A 82 -21.43 3.79 10.64
N LYS A 83 -21.27 5.04 11.06
CA LYS A 83 -22.12 6.17 10.64
C LYS A 83 -21.60 6.86 9.39
N ASN A 84 -20.28 6.98 9.28
CA ASN A 84 -19.56 7.69 8.23
C ASN A 84 -18.49 6.75 7.67
N PRO A 85 -18.91 5.73 6.89
CA PRO A 85 -18.03 4.65 6.45
C PRO A 85 -16.85 5.22 5.69
N SER A 86 -15.66 4.90 6.18
CA SER A 86 -14.39 5.31 5.62
C SER A 86 -13.59 4.08 5.23
N LEU A 87 -12.79 4.22 4.19
CA LEU A 87 -11.96 3.16 3.64
C LEU A 87 -10.49 3.52 3.84
N PHE A 88 -9.64 2.54 4.14
CA PHE A 88 -8.20 2.68 4.00
C PHE A 88 -7.53 1.45 3.42
N ILE A 89 -6.38 1.67 2.79
CA ILE A 89 -5.45 0.63 2.34
C ILE A 89 -4.06 0.94 2.88
N ILE A 90 -3.14 -0.02 2.76
CA ILE A 90 -1.77 0.11 3.29
C ILE A 90 -0.78 0.06 2.13
N LYS A 91 0.17 1.00 2.11
CA LYS A 91 1.19 1.09 1.06
C LYS A 91 2.54 1.55 1.62
N ASN A 92 3.62 1.12 0.96
CA ASN A 92 4.98 1.57 1.26
C ASN A 92 5.31 2.89 0.51
N ASP A 93 5.97 3.84 1.17
CA ASP A 93 6.38 5.15 0.62
C ASP A 93 7.29 5.04 -0.61
N TYR A 94 8.18 4.05 -0.68
CA TYR A 94 9.07 3.89 -1.84
C TYR A 94 8.31 3.52 -3.12
N ARG A 95 7.33 2.61 -3.02
CA ARG A 95 6.41 2.31 -4.13
C ARG A 95 5.55 3.54 -4.51
N LEU A 96 5.40 4.51 -3.60
CA LEU A 96 4.74 5.79 -3.86
C LEU A 96 5.70 6.88 -4.38
N GLN A 97 7.02 6.68 -4.47
CA GLN A 97 7.97 7.73 -4.92
C GLN A 97 8.67 7.42 -6.25
N GLN A 98 8.97 6.15 -6.56
CA GLN A 98 9.70 5.82 -7.81
C GLN A 98 8.90 6.03 -9.09
N THR A 99 7.57 6.08 -9.01
CA THR A 99 6.71 6.18 -10.17
C THR A 99 6.51 7.63 -10.68
N PHE A 100 7.13 8.64 -10.04
CA PHE A 100 6.95 10.09 -10.32
C PHE A 100 8.15 10.80 -10.92
N SER A 101 9.24 10.07 -11.18
CA SER A 101 10.38 10.68 -11.84
C SER A 101 9.91 11.16 -13.21
N LYS A 102 9.99 12.49 -13.43
CA LYS A 102 9.41 13.34 -14.50
C LYS A 102 9.58 12.90 -15.97
N ASN A 103 10.12 11.72 -16.24
CA ASN A 103 10.64 11.33 -17.55
C ASN A 103 10.02 10.08 -18.18
N GLN A 104 8.89 9.53 -17.69
CA GLN A 104 8.26 8.41 -18.39
C GLN A 104 6.73 8.57 -18.47
N GLN A 105 6.22 8.62 -19.71
CA GLN A 105 4.81 8.49 -20.07
C GLN A 105 4.29 7.10 -19.67
N LYS A 106 4.06 6.84 -18.38
CA LYS A 106 3.50 5.57 -17.91
C LYS A 106 2.05 5.77 -17.47
N LYS A 107 1.18 4.89 -17.99
CA LYS A 107 -0.26 4.84 -17.73
C LYS A 107 -0.53 4.85 -16.22
N THR A 108 -1.44 5.71 -15.79
CA THR A 108 -1.87 5.90 -14.40
C THR A 108 -2.83 4.80 -13.96
N SER A 109 -2.62 4.25 -12.76
CA SER A 109 -3.58 3.38 -12.07
C SER A 109 -4.98 4.01 -11.96
N GLU A 110 -5.95 3.43 -12.68
CA GLU A 110 -7.34 3.88 -12.67
C GLU A 110 -8.02 3.60 -11.33
N TYR A 111 -7.65 2.53 -10.63
CA TYR A 111 -8.32 2.11 -9.39
C TYR A 111 -8.12 3.12 -8.26
N LEU A 112 -6.89 3.57 -8.00
CA LEU A 112 -6.63 4.56 -6.95
C LEU A 112 -7.14 5.94 -7.31
N THR A 113 -7.13 6.27 -8.60
CA THR A 113 -7.81 7.48 -9.08
C THR A 113 -9.31 7.38 -8.77
N ASN A 114 -9.93 6.22 -8.96
CA ASN A 114 -11.33 5.99 -8.60
C ASN A 114 -11.58 6.07 -7.08
N TYR A 115 -10.68 5.52 -6.25
CA TYR A 115 -10.75 5.68 -4.80
C TYR A 115 -10.56 7.13 -4.35
N ALA A 116 -9.61 7.85 -4.93
CA ALA A 116 -9.34 9.25 -4.58
C ALA A 116 -10.55 10.16 -4.92
N LYS A 117 -11.39 9.79 -5.90
CA LYS A 117 -12.63 10.53 -6.20
C LYS A 117 -13.58 10.58 -5.01
N ILE A 118 -13.55 9.60 -4.10
CA ILE A 118 -14.33 9.62 -2.85
C ILE A 118 -14.01 10.88 -2.03
N ASN A 119 -12.77 11.36 -2.07
CA ASN A 119 -12.32 12.51 -1.29
C ASN A 119 -12.63 13.86 -1.93
N THR A 120 -13.09 13.89 -3.19
CA THR A 120 -13.34 15.14 -3.94
C THR A 120 -14.15 16.19 -3.16
N PRO A 121 -15.25 15.84 -2.47
CA PRO A 121 -16.02 16.83 -1.71
C PRO A 121 -15.22 17.50 -0.58
N ILE A 122 -14.35 16.74 0.10
CA ILE A 122 -13.53 17.23 1.21
C ILE A 122 -12.37 18.07 0.68
N ILE A 123 -11.71 17.61 -0.38
CA ILE A 123 -10.63 18.34 -1.03
C ILE A 123 -11.12 19.68 -1.57
N GLN A 124 -12.30 19.73 -2.18
CA GLN A 124 -12.90 20.99 -2.63
C GLN A 124 -13.15 21.95 -1.47
N ALA A 125 -13.65 21.47 -0.33
CA ALA A 125 -13.80 22.29 0.87
C ALA A 125 -12.45 22.78 1.44
N VAL A 126 -11.39 21.95 1.37
CA VAL A 126 -10.02 22.35 1.74
C VAL A 126 -9.51 23.45 0.82
N ARG A 127 -9.64 23.30 -0.50
CA ARG A 127 -9.21 24.30 -1.50
C ARG A 127 -9.99 25.60 -1.43
N GLN A 128 -11.27 25.55 -1.07
CA GLN A 128 -12.10 26.73 -0.79
C GLN A 128 -11.73 27.41 0.55
N GLY A 129 -10.69 26.94 1.26
CA GLY A 129 -10.21 27.52 2.51
C GLY A 129 -11.07 27.21 3.73
N GLN A 130 -12.04 26.29 3.62
CA GLN A 130 -12.96 25.93 4.70
C GLN A 130 -12.34 24.93 5.69
N LYS A 131 -11.26 24.23 5.31
CA LYS A 131 -10.52 23.28 6.17
C LYS A 131 -9.01 23.42 5.97
N LYS A 132 -8.25 23.48 7.06
CA LYS A 132 -6.78 23.47 7.05
C LYS A 132 -6.27 22.03 7.15
N VAL A 133 -5.50 21.60 6.16
CA VAL A 133 -4.76 20.33 6.18
C VAL A 133 -3.27 20.66 6.24
N PRO A 134 -2.45 19.93 7.03
CA PRO A 134 -1.00 20.08 6.99
C PRO A 134 -0.49 19.87 5.55
N ASN A 135 0.12 20.91 4.97
CA ASN A 135 0.71 20.86 3.64
C ASN A 135 1.98 20.00 3.67
N VAL A 136 1.81 18.70 3.48
CA VAL A 136 2.82 17.83 2.89
C VAL A 136 2.08 17.11 1.78
N SER A 137 2.37 17.46 0.53
CA SER A 137 1.84 16.78 -0.65
C SER A 137 2.86 15.75 -1.14
N ILE A 138 2.42 14.50 -1.28
CA ILE A 138 3.17 13.43 -1.96
C ILE A 138 2.43 13.15 -3.27
N GLN A 139 3.10 13.02 -4.41
CA GLN A 139 2.42 12.86 -5.71
C GLN A 139 2.13 11.37 -6.05
N LEU A 140 0.99 11.01 -6.69
CA LEU A 140 0.50 9.63 -6.99
C LEU A 140 0.29 9.25 -8.52
N GLU A 141 0.76 8.07 -8.97
CA GLU A 141 1.01 7.46 -10.30
C GLU A 141 1.59 6.05 -10.00
N LEU A 142 1.00 5.01 -10.57
CA LEU A 142 1.27 3.59 -10.30
C LEU A 142 1.09 2.80 -11.61
N PRO A 143 1.88 1.73 -11.89
CA PRO A 143 1.75 0.92 -13.10
C PRO A 143 0.57 -0.09 -13.02
N LEU A 144 0.47 -1.01 -13.98
CA LEU A 144 -0.54 -1.08 -15.05
C LEU A 144 -1.63 -2.19 -14.95
N ASP A 145 -2.74 -1.87 -15.65
CA ASP A 145 -3.86 -2.68 -16.15
C ASP A 145 -4.61 -3.49 -15.08
N GLU A 146 -5.67 -2.85 -14.59
CA GLU A 146 -6.39 -3.30 -13.40
C GLU A 146 -7.90 -3.30 -13.62
N PRO A 147 -8.65 -4.21 -12.96
CA PRO A 147 -10.08 -4.35 -13.18
C PRO A 147 -10.83 -3.06 -12.81
N VAL A 148 -11.87 -2.77 -13.58
CA VAL A 148 -12.77 -1.65 -13.34
C VAL A 148 -13.53 -1.88 -12.04
N ILE A 149 -13.11 -1.21 -10.96
CA ILE A 149 -13.85 -1.19 -9.71
C ILE A 149 -15.20 -0.51 -9.97
N SER A 150 -16.30 -1.19 -9.63
CA SER A 150 -17.65 -0.65 -9.80
C SER A 150 -17.80 0.61 -8.95
N HIS A 151 -18.00 1.76 -9.60
CA HIS A 151 -18.19 3.05 -8.93
C HIS A 151 -19.37 3.03 -7.92
N GLN A 152 -20.33 2.11 -8.09
CA GLN A 152 -21.46 1.94 -7.18
C GLN A 152 -21.05 1.40 -5.81
N GLU A 153 -20.02 0.55 -5.74
CA GLU A 153 -19.52 0.03 -4.46
C GLU A 153 -18.71 1.07 -3.68
N LEU A 154 -18.08 2.01 -4.39
CA LEU A 154 -17.28 3.09 -3.81
C LEU A 154 -18.12 4.23 -3.24
N ALA A 155 -19.30 4.49 -3.84
CA ALA A 155 -20.20 5.56 -3.42
C ALA A 155 -20.75 5.40 -2.00
N ARG A 156 -20.64 4.20 -1.40
CA ARG A 156 -21.05 3.95 -0.01
C ARG A 156 -20.10 4.58 1.00
N TYR A 157 -18.86 4.90 0.62
CA TYR A 157 -17.84 5.45 1.50
C TYR A 157 -17.81 6.98 1.42
N GLU A 158 -17.64 7.64 2.57
CA GLU A 158 -17.48 9.10 2.63
C GLU A 158 -16.03 9.54 2.40
N ARG A 159 -15.07 8.68 2.76
CA ARG A 159 -13.65 9.03 2.81
C ARG A 159 -12.80 7.83 2.44
N PHE A 160 -11.70 8.11 1.76
CA PHE A 160 -10.66 7.16 1.44
C PHE A 160 -9.32 7.66 1.97
N TYR A 161 -8.59 6.79 2.68
CA TYR A 161 -7.28 7.07 3.23
C TYR A 161 -6.26 6.04 2.77
N ILE A 162 -4.99 6.39 2.89
CA ILE A 162 -3.89 5.46 2.69
C ILE A 162 -3.03 5.52 3.95
N VAL A 163 -2.77 4.36 4.57
CA VAL A 163 -1.73 4.23 5.58
C VAL A 163 -0.42 4.01 4.85
N VAL A 164 0.44 5.03 4.88
CA VAL A 164 1.74 5.03 4.23
C VAL A 164 2.80 4.74 5.29
N TYR A 165 3.56 3.66 5.10
CA TYR A 165 4.73 3.39 5.91
C TYR A 165 6.01 3.58 5.10
N LYS A 166 7.05 4.12 5.74
CA LYS A 166 8.35 4.36 5.12
C LYS A 166 9.41 3.51 5.79
N THR A 167 10.25 2.91 4.96
CA THR A 167 11.43 2.16 5.39
C THR A 167 12.71 2.91 5.06
N ASN A 168 13.75 2.75 5.87
CA ASN A 168 15.07 3.31 5.62
C ASN A 168 15.95 2.38 4.78
N ALA A 169 17.22 2.75 4.63
CA ALA A 169 18.20 1.94 3.88
C ALA A 169 18.42 0.54 4.49
N ALA A 170 18.29 0.42 5.82
CA ALA A 170 18.34 -0.86 6.53
C ALA A 170 16.98 -1.59 6.54
N LYS A 171 16.00 -1.07 5.79
CA LYS A 171 14.61 -1.55 5.71
C LYS A 171 13.80 -1.43 7.01
N ILE A 172 14.31 -0.72 8.02
CA ILE A 172 13.59 -0.44 9.27
C ILE A 172 12.48 0.57 9.01
N ILE A 173 11.30 0.36 9.60
CA ILE A 173 10.14 1.26 9.47
C ILE A 173 10.37 2.52 10.31
N GLU A 174 10.51 3.67 9.67
CA GLU A 174 10.82 4.95 10.32
C GLU A 174 9.60 5.83 10.53
N SER A 175 8.60 5.72 9.66
CA SER A 175 7.41 6.58 9.74
C SER A 175 6.16 5.87 9.26
N VAL A 176 5.05 6.13 9.93
CA VAL A 176 3.71 5.69 9.53
C VAL A 176 2.79 6.91 9.51
N LEU A 177 2.19 7.17 8.36
CA LEU A 177 1.37 8.35 8.11
C LEU A 177 0.01 7.93 7.56
N LEU A 178 -1.05 8.59 8.00
CA LEU A 178 -2.36 8.49 7.38
C LEU A 178 -2.56 9.67 6.44
N VAL A 179 -2.72 9.37 5.16
CA VAL A 179 -2.83 10.39 4.11
C VAL A 179 -4.17 10.29 3.38
N LEU A 180 -4.60 11.42 2.84
CA LEU A 180 -5.81 11.58 2.06
C LEU A 180 -5.42 11.93 0.61
N PRO A 181 -5.62 11.03 -0.36
CA PRO A 181 -5.30 11.29 -1.76
C PRO A 181 -6.30 12.25 -2.42
N ASP A 182 -5.78 13.13 -3.27
CA ASP A 182 -6.49 14.07 -4.13
C ASP A 182 -6.51 13.55 -5.57
N ALA A 183 -7.70 13.31 -6.13
CA ALA A 183 -7.83 12.77 -7.48
C ALA A 183 -7.44 13.74 -8.60
N GLU A 184 -7.48 15.06 -8.35
CA GLU A 184 -7.27 16.08 -9.38
C GLU A 184 -5.83 16.61 -9.39
N THR A 185 -5.25 16.90 -8.23
CA THR A 185 -3.82 17.28 -8.16
C THR A 185 -2.89 16.08 -8.08
N LYS A 186 -3.45 14.90 -7.78
CA LYS A 186 -2.70 13.68 -7.46
C LYS A 186 -1.81 13.82 -6.23
N GLU A 187 -2.13 14.74 -5.32
CA GLU A 187 -1.39 14.96 -4.08
C GLU A 187 -1.96 14.13 -2.91
N LEU A 188 -1.11 13.64 -2.03
CA LEU A 188 -1.48 12.98 -0.78
C LEU A 188 -1.33 13.98 0.36
N HIS A 189 -2.43 14.32 1.01
CA HIS A 189 -2.41 15.24 2.14
C HIS A 189 -2.29 14.45 3.45
N VAL A 190 -1.25 14.72 4.24
CA VAL A 190 -1.08 14.08 5.55
C VAL A 190 -2.15 14.58 6.52
N ILE A 191 -3.03 13.67 6.97
CA ILE A 191 -4.11 14.00 7.91
C ILE A 191 -3.69 13.69 9.34
N GLN A 192 -3.01 12.57 9.55
CA GLN A 192 -2.60 12.12 10.87
C GLN A 192 -1.22 11.46 10.79
N ASN A 193 -0.35 11.75 11.77
CA ASN A 193 0.95 11.11 11.89
C ASN A 193 0.87 10.03 12.97
N LEU A 194 1.13 8.78 12.60
CA LEU A 194 1.08 7.62 13.49
C LEU A 194 2.48 7.19 13.96
N THR A 195 3.53 7.90 13.56
CA THR A 195 4.92 7.54 13.81
C THR A 195 5.25 7.47 15.31
N SER A 196 4.60 8.28 16.14
CA SER A 196 4.80 8.22 17.60
C SER A 196 4.41 6.87 18.21
N PHE A 197 3.46 6.16 17.61
CA PHE A 197 3.00 4.86 18.10
C PHE A 197 4.00 3.72 17.82
N LEU A 198 5.02 3.96 16.98
CA LEU A 198 6.15 3.04 16.81
C LEU A 198 6.97 2.90 18.10
N GLN A 199 6.97 3.93 18.96
CA GLN A 199 7.74 3.92 20.21
C GLN A 199 7.00 3.27 21.38
N THR A 200 5.68 3.09 21.25
CA THR A 200 4.80 2.57 22.31
C THR A 200 4.37 1.13 22.08
N THR A 201 4.70 0.57 20.91
CA THR A 201 4.44 -0.83 20.60
C THR A 201 5.27 -1.78 21.47
N SER A 202 4.72 -2.94 21.80
CA SER A 202 5.46 -4.03 22.44
C SER A 202 6.15 -4.96 21.44
N ILE A 203 5.97 -4.74 20.13
CA ILE A 203 6.51 -5.59 19.08
C ILE A 203 7.94 -5.13 18.78
N MET A 204 8.89 -5.94 19.23
CA MET A 204 10.32 -5.73 18.96
C MET A 204 10.73 -6.58 17.77
N ILE A 205 11.40 -5.95 16.80
CA ILE A 205 12.09 -6.60 15.70
C ILE A 205 13.58 -6.41 15.95
N GLU A 206 14.29 -7.51 16.13
CA GLU A 206 15.73 -7.51 16.42
C GLU A 206 16.54 -7.23 15.16
N ASP A 207 17.74 -6.67 15.32
CA ASP A 207 18.65 -6.34 14.19
C ASP A 207 18.96 -7.57 13.31
N GLU A 208 19.01 -8.76 13.90
CA GLU A 208 19.26 -10.01 13.18
C GLU A 208 18.10 -10.37 12.23
N GLU A 209 16.86 -10.00 12.55
CA GLU A 209 15.69 -10.25 11.70
C GLU A 209 15.73 -9.38 10.43
N TYR A 210 16.23 -8.15 10.54
CA TYR A 210 16.42 -7.26 9.39
C TYR A 210 17.48 -7.76 8.40
N SER A 211 18.44 -8.58 8.86
CA SER A 211 19.51 -9.13 8.00
C SER A 211 18.97 -9.93 6.80
N ALA A 212 17.73 -10.43 6.89
CA ALA A 212 17.04 -11.14 5.82
C ALA A 212 16.89 -10.28 4.55
N VAL A 213 16.68 -8.98 4.72
CA VAL A 213 16.29 -8.03 3.66
C VAL A 213 17.31 -6.92 3.42
N VAL A 214 18.33 -6.80 4.29
CA VAL A 214 19.41 -5.81 4.12
C VAL A 214 20.17 -6.08 2.82
N GLY A 215 20.32 -5.03 2.00
CA GLY A 215 21.01 -5.09 0.71
C GLY A 215 20.15 -5.57 -0.47
N GLU A 216 18.88 -5.93 -0.23
CA GLU A 216 17.95 -6.23 -1.32
C GLU A 216 17.47 -4.91 -1.97
N ASN A 217 17.53 -4.87 -3.31
CA ASN A 217 16.85 -3.82 -4.07
C ASN A 217 15.35 -3.90 -3.79
N GLU A 218 14.66 -2.77 -3.75
CA GLU A 218 13.20 -2.80 -3.68
C GLU A 218 12.60 -3.59 -4.85
N GLU A 219 11.49 -4.26 -4.55
CA GLU A 219 10.69 -5.03 -5.51
C GLU A 219 10.21 -4.14 -6.66
N ILE A 220 10.95 -4.18 -7.77
CA ILE A 220 10.58 -3.48 -9.00
C ILE A 220 10.34 -4.53 -10.07
N ILE A 221 9.10 -4.64 -10.55
CA ILE A 221 8.80 -5.35 -11.79
C ILE A 221 9.05 -4.37 -12.92
N GLN A 222 10.22 -4.46 -13.58
CA GLN A 222 10.35 -3.93 -14.93
C GLN A 222 9.79 -4.99 -15.87
N SER A 223 8.61 -4.73 -16.44
CA SER A 223 8.07 -5.55 -17.52
C SER A 223 8.93 -5.31 -18.77
N GLU A 224 9.93 -6.13 -18.99
CA GLU A 224 10.59 -6.24 -20.29
C GLU A 224 9.76 -7.21 -21.14
N GLU A 225 9.14 -6.72 -22.21
CA GLU A 225 8.53 -7.59 -23.22
C GLU A 225 9.66 -8.30 -23.99
N TYR A 226 9.82 -9.60 -23.75
CA TYR A 226 10.72 -10.42 -24.54
C TYR A 226 10.01 -10.89 -25.82
N GLU A 227 10.46 -10.47 -26.99
CA GLU A 227 10.00 -10.95 -28.31
C GLU A 227 10.48 -12.39 -28.61
N ILE A 228 10.28 -13.33 -27.68
CA ILE A 228 10.59 -14.74 -27.92
C ILE A 228 9.31 -15.41 -28.43
N THR A 229 9.27 -15.65 -29.74
CA THR A 229 8.21 -16.43 -30.37
C THR A 229 8.61 -17.90 -30.49
N LEU A 230 7.71 -18.81 -30.12
CA LEU A 230 7.91 -20.24 -30.34
C LEU A 230 7.95 -20.53 -31.85
N PRO A 231 8.93 -21.29 -32.36
CA PRO A 231 8.93 -21.70 -33.76
C PRO A 231 7.68 -22.54 -34.02
N LYS A 232 6.90 -22.15 -35.04
CA LYS A 232 5.72 -22.90 -35.48
C LYS A 232 6.16 -24.30 -35.89
N GLU A 233 5.56 -25.33 -35.32
CA GLU A 233 5.79 -26.72 -35.72
C GLU A 233 5.59 -26.84 -37.25
N GLY A 234 6.63 -27.32 -37.94
CA GLY A 234 6.58 -27.57 -39.36
C GLY A 234 5.50 -28.61 -39.63
N LYS A 235 4.58 -28.29 -40.55
CA LYS A 235 3.55 -29.22 -41.02
C LYS A 235 4.20 -30.55 -41.39
N GLU A 236 3.73 -31.64 -40.78
CA GLU A 236 4.02 -32.98 -41.25
C GLU A 236 3.68 -33.05 -42.74
N VAL A 237 4.68 -33.35 -43.56
CA VAL A 237 4.47 -33.71 -44.96
C VAL A 237 3.86 -35.10 -44.93
N SER A 238 2.54 -35.17 -44.97
CA SER A 238 1.83 -36.42 -45.26
C SER A 238 2.19 -36.84 -46.69
N ASN A 239 2.96 -37.92 -46.81
CA ASN A 239 3.13 -38.66 -48.07
C ASN A 239 1.86 -39.44 -48.41
#